data_AF-A0A7S1WUC8-F1
#
_entry.id   AF-A0A7S1WUC8-F1
#
_cell.length_a   1.000
_cell.length_b   1.000
_cell.length_c   1.000
_cell.angle_alpha   90.00
_cell.angle_beta   90.00
_cell.angle_gamma   90.00
#
_symmetry.space_group_name_H-M   'P 1'
#
loop_
_entity.id
_entity.type
_entity.pdbx_description
1 polymer ?
#
loop_
_entity_poly.entity_id
_entity_poly.type
_entity_poly.pdbx_seq_one_letter_code
_entity_poly.pdbx_strand_id
1 'polypeptide(L)'
;RGSMPPGWSAPGLGGPAAGAGLGPGGLGGPEGGLPSDPFRRKASQEPGMTTEELMAKFAEERDQERLKPMDGKEWRTRQEKGLRPEIANANIQPPGMAELMSQCQPFPRPLPGERDEQQEGAGEAPLSQDEALREKALKDLERSQMPAVAAEEGGQLVKTIEHYSFADGEDIATFYVHFDKDLWDGASKHISEGQVKVDSKASSLEICLKDVPVSERTLQTLADWRLSLSPLFGRVEPMMTTQKMKNGKLTVKLAKAKN
;
A
#
# COMPACT_ATOMS: atom_id res chain seq x y z
N ARG A 1 9.54 -58.79 -18.45
CA ARG A 1 10.85 -59.25 -19.00
C ARG A 1 11.32 -58.14 -19.95
N GLY A 2 12.46 -57.47 -19.85
CA GLY A 2 13.53 -57.38 -18.84
C GLY A 2 13.67 -55.90 -18.40
N SER A 3 14.20 -55.60 -17.22
CA SER A 3 15.62 -55.59 -16.83
C SER A 3 16.10 -54.14 -16.65
N MET A 4 15.92 -53.62 -15.43
CA MET A 4 16.90 -52.71 -14.78
C MET A 4 18.12 -53.56 -14.34
N PRO A 5 19.26 -53.06 -13.80
CA PRO A 5 19.59 -51.73 -13.19
C PRO A 5 21.06 -51.30 -13.55
N PRO A 6 21.94 -50.71 -12.69
CA PRO A 6 21.83 -49.81 -11.52
C PRO A 6 22.74 -48.55 -11.64
N GLY A 7 22.66 -47.62 -10.66
CA GLY A 7 23.65 -46.55 -10.54
C GLY A 7 23.39 -45.54 -9.41
N TRP A 8 23.31 -46.02 -8.17
CA TRP A 8 23.43 -45.18 -6.98
C TRP A 8 24.90 -44.92 -6.67
N SER A 9 25.27 -43.65 -6.47
CA SER A 9 26.49 -43.26 -5.78
C SER A 9 26.18 -42.08 -4.85
N ALA A 10 26.39 -42.31 -3.56
CA ALA A 10 26.63 -41.34 -2.49
C ALA A 10 27.87 -41.85 -1.71
N PRO A 11 28.46 -41.13 -0.75
CA PRO A 11 28.57 -39.69 -0.51
C PRO A 11 30.05 -39.23 -0.45
N GLY A 12 30.32 -37.97 -0.75
CA GLY A 12 31.64 -37.36 -0.53
C GLY A 12 31.73 -36.68 0.83
N LEU A 13 32.36 -37.35 1.80
CA LEU A 13 32.82 -36.80 3.07
C LEU A 13 34.18 -36.11 2.89
N GLY A 14 34.31 -34.89 3.38
CA GLY A 14 35.59 -34.21 3.58
C GLY A 14 35.37 -32.71 3.72
N GLY A 15 35.84 -32.00 4.73
CA GLY A 15 36.55 -32.27 5.96
C GLY A 15 36.62 -30.92 6.71
N PRO A 16 36.77 -30.89 8.04
CA PRO A 16 36.75 -29.65 8.80
C PRO A 16 38.13 -28.99 8.78
N ALA A 17 38.20 -27.68 8.52
CA ALA A 17 39.37 -26.86 8.80
C ALA A 17 39.00 -25.80 9.82
N ALA A 18 39.52 -26.00 11.03
CA ALA A 18 39.55 -25.04 12.11
C ALA A 18 40.39 -23.81 11.72
N GLY A 19 39.91 -22.63 12.09
CA GLY A 19 40.65 -21.37 12.04
C GLY A 19 40.28 -20.53 13.24
N ALA A 20 40.97 -20.77 14.35
CA ALA A 20 40.95 -19.92 15.53
C ALA A 20 41.62 -18.57 15.22
N GLY A 21 41.03 -17.48 15.72
CA GLY A 21 41.58 -16.13 15.59
C GLY A 21 41.03 -15.22 16.69
N LEU A 22 41.56 -15.41 17.90
CA LEU A 22 41.45 -14.49 19.03
C LEU A 22 42.27 -13.23 18.75
N GLY A 23 41.68 -12.06 19.01
CA GLY A 23 42.39 -10.78 19.08
C GLY A 23 41.70 -9.85 20.08
N PRO A 24 42.30 -9.56 21.25
CA PRO A 24 41.79 -8.60 22.21
C PRO A 24 42.45 -7.23 22.03
N GLY A 25 41.73 -6.16 22.34
CA GLY A 25 42.33 -4.85 22.61
C GLY A 25 41.67 -3.71 21.85
N GLY A 26 41.17 -2.71 22.58
CA GLY A 26 40.70 -1.46 21.98
C GLY A 26 39.78 -0.64 22.87
N LEU A 27 40.11 -0.49 24.16
CA LEU A 27 39.53 0.55 25.01
C LEU A 27 40.10 1.90 24.57
N GLY A 28 39.26 2.73 23.96
CA GLY A 28 39.60 4.10 23.58
C GLY A 28 38.36 4.98 23.69
N GLY A 29 38.03 5.39 24.91
CA GLY A 29 37.05 6.46 25.15
C GLY A 29 37.68 7.82 24.87
N PRO A 30 36.98 8.76 24.21
CA PRO A 30 37.43 10.14 24.15
C PRO A 30 37.14 10.88 25.46
N GLU A 31 38.09 11.76 25.79
CA GLU A 31 38.13 12.64 26.95
C GLU A 31 36.97 13.63 26.99
N GLY A 32 36.65 14.06 28.21
CA GLY A 32 35.51 14.90 28.51
C GLY A 32 35.56 16.28 27.87
N GLY A 33 34.43 16.65 27.26
CA GLY A 33 34.01 18.03 27.08
C GLY A 33 32.77 18.27 27.93
N LEU A 34 32.86 19.18 28.90
CA LEU A 34 31.71 19.67 29.66
C LEU A 34 30.65 20.23 28.70
N PRO A 35 29.35 20.05 28.98
CA PRO A 35 28.27 20.58 28.16
C PRO A 35 28.39 22.10 28.09
N SER A 36 28.52 22.62 26.87
CA SER A 36 28.40 24.03 26.58
C SER A 36 27.05 24.54 27.07
N ASP A 37 27.13 25.46 28.04
CA ASP A 37 26.05 26.24 28.63
C ASP A 37 25.13 26.85 27.54
N PRO A 38 23.84 26.47 27.47
CA PRO A 38 22.92 26.93 26.43
C PRO A 38 22.54 28.42 26.54
N PHE A 39 23.00 29.12 27.59
CA PHE A 39 22.65 30.53 27.82
C PHE A 39 23.74 31.52 27.47
N ARG A 40 24.91 31.09 26.99
CA ARG A 40 25.96 32.01 26.51
C ARG A 40 25.75 32.38 25.05
N ARG A 41 24.59 32.97 24.73
CA ARG A 41 24.39 33.69 23.46
C ARG A 41 25.28 34.93 23.50
N LYS A 42 26.41 34.87 22.79
CA LYS A 42 27.10 36.08 22.32
C LYS A 42 26.08 36.88 21.53
N ALA A 43 25.63 37.98 22.10
CA ALA A 43 24.97 39.05 21.36
C ALA A 43 26.01 39.67 20.41
N SER A 44 26.31 38.98 19.30
CA SER A 44 26.81 39.63 18.09
C SER A 44 25.61 40.34 17.48
N GLN A 45 25.32 41.53 17.99
CA GLN A 45 24.55 42.55 17.29
C GLN A 45 25.27 42.79 15.96
N GLU A 46 24.72 42.25 14.87
CA GLU A 46 25.07 42.75 13.55
C GLU A 46 24.50 44.16 13.42
N PRO A 47 25.33 45.18 13.15
CA PRO A 47 24.84 46.55 13.01
C PRO A 47 24.22 46.69 11.62
N GLY A 48 22.89 46.83 11.57
CA GLY A 48 22.20 47.30 10.36
C GLY A 48 20.86 46.64 10.01
N MET A 49 20.45 45.56 10.67
CA MET A 49 19.14 44.98 10.39
C MET A 49 18.02 45.76 11.07
N THR A 50 17.05 46.19 10.27
CA THR A 50 15.82 46.81 10.76
C THR A 50 14.94 45.79 11.48
N THR A 51 14.07 46.25 12.38
CA THR A 51 13.20 45.37 13.17
C THR A 51 12.25 44.54 12.28
N GLU A 52 11.87 45.05 11.11
CA GLU A 52 11.08 44.33 10.11
C GLU A 52 11.87 43.21 9.44
N GLU A 53 13.13 43.44 9.06
CA GLU A 53 14.00 42.41 8.48
C GLU A 53 14.29 41.29 9.48
N LEU A 54 14.44 41.64 10.77
CA LEU A 54 14.64 40.66 11.83
C LEU A 54 13.40 39.78 12.01
N MET A 55 12.19 40.36 11.94
CA MET A 55 10.94 39.61 12.01
C MET A 55 10.71 38.72 10.78
N ALA A 56 11.05 39.20 9.58
CA ALA A 56 10.98 38.41 8.36
C ALA A 56 11.91 37.19 8.42
N LYS A 57 13.13 37.37 8.94
CA LYS A 57 14.09 36.28 9.11
C LYS A 57 13.62 35.22 10.11
N PHE A 58 12.98 35.64 11.21
CA PHE A 58 12.36 34.72 12.16
C PHE A 58 11.16 33.97 11.57
N ALA A 59 10.37 34.60 10.70
CA ALA A 59 9.26 33.94 10.02
C ALA A 59 9.77 32.86 9.04
N GLU A 60 10.80 33.19 8.26
CA GLU A 60 11.43 32.28 7.30
C GLU A 60 12.11 31.08 8.00
N GLU A 61 12.80 31.31 9.12
CA GLU A 61 13.39 30.25 9.93
C GLU A 61 12.32 29.31 10.52
N ARG A 62 11.17 29.85 10.92
CA ARG A 62 10.05 29.06 11.45
C ARG A 62 9.36 28.21 10.38
N ASP A 63 9.27 28.70 9.16
CA ASP A 63 8.71 27.94 8.04
C ASP A 63 9.70 26.87 7.53
N GLN A 64 11.02 27.13 7.61
CA GLN A 64 12.03 26.10 7.36
C GLN A 64 12.04 25.00 8.41
N GLU A 65 11.80 25.30 9.69
CA GLU A 65 11.64 24.28 10.73
C GLU A 65 10.38 23.41 10.52
N ARG A 66 9.32 23.96 9.93
CA ARG A 66 8.10 23.22 9.59
C ARG A 66 8.26 22.22 8.45
N LEU A 67 9.24 22.44 7.57
CA LEU A 67 9.54 21.57 6.42
C LEU A 67 10.49 20.42 6.76
N LYS A 68 11.10 20.43 7.96
CA LYS A 68 11.95 19.31 8.39
C LYS A 68 11.08 18.09 8.67
N PRO A 69 11.37 16.91 8.08
CA PRO A 69 10.65 15.70 8.39
C PRO A 69 10.81 15.39 9.89
N MET A 70 9.67 15.26 10.57
CA MET A 70 9.60 15.05 12.02
C MET A 70 10.30 13.76 12.44
N ASP A 71 11.12 13.82 13.49
CA ASP A 71 11.79 12.63 14.01
C ASP A 71 10.78 11.64 14.63
N GLY A 72 11.02 10.34 14.46
CA GLY A 72 10.10 9.27 14.87
C GLY A 72 9.87 9.18 16.37
N LYS A 73 10.76 9.77 17.20
CA LYS A 73 10.54 9.91 18.65
C LYS A 73 9.58 11.05 18.98
N GLU A 74 9.68 12.17 18.28
CA GLU A 74 8.77 13.30 18.46
C GLU A 74 7.34 12.93 18.04
N TRP A 75 7.21 12.20 16.93
CA TRP A 75 5.91 11.71 16.45
C TRP A 75 5.20 10.83 17.48
N ARG A 76 5.93 9.89 18.11
CA ARG A 76 5.38 9.02 19.16
C ARG A 76 4.95 9.80 20.41
N THR A 77 5.78 10.74 20.86
CA THR A 77 5.48 11.61 22.00
C THR A 77 4.24 12.48 21.74
N ARG A 78 4.00 12.85 20.47
CA ARG A 78 2.84 13.64 20.05
C ARG A 78 1.55 12.82 19.97
N GLN A 79 1.64 11.55 19.58
CA GLN A 79 0.52 10.60 19.62
C GLN A 79 0.09 10.29 21.07
N GLU A 80 1.04 10.12 21.99
CA GLU A 80 0.74 9.94 23.43
C GLU A 80 -0.01 11.14 24.02
N LYS A 81 0.21 12.35 23.49
CA LYS A 81 -0.50 13.58 23.90
C LYS A 81 -1.87 13.77 23.23
N GLY A 82 -2.34 12.82 22.41
CA GLY A 82 -3.68 12.83 21.82
C GLY A 82 -3.93 13.89 20.75
N LEU A 83 -2.88 14.59 20.28
CA LEU A 83 -2.99 15.62 19.24
C LEU A 83 -2.91 14.97 17.85
N ARG A 84 -4.07 14.59 17.31
CA ARG A 84 -4.17 14.19 15.89
C ARG A 84 -3.90 15.41 14.99
N PRO A 85 -2.95 15.34 14.06
CA PRO A 85 -2.54 16.49 13.25
C PRO A 85 -3.63 17.03 12.31
N GLU A 86 -4.61 16.20 11.92
CA GLU A 86 -5.70 16.62 11.03
C GLU A 86 -6.75 17.52 11.72
N ILE A 87 -6.83 17.49 13.05
CA ILE A 87 -7.86 18.24 13.80
C ILE A 87 -7.33 19.61 14.26
N ALA A 88 -6.02 19.77 14.41
CA ALA A 88 -5.44 21.04 14.89
C ALA A 88 -5.36 22.14 13.82
N ASN A 89 -5.38 21.79 12.53
CA ASN A 89 -5.35 22.75 11.42
C ASN A 89 -6.72 23.01 10.79
N ALA A 90 -7.73 22.21 11.14
CA ALA A 90 -9.09 22.46 10.72
C ALA A 90 -9.74 23.36 11.77
N ASN A 91 -10.11 24.57 11.39
CA ASN A 91 -10.97 25.47 12.17
C ASN A 91 -12.41 24.91 12.21
N ILE A 92 -12.54 23.65 12.62
CA ILE A 92 -13.79 22.92 12.77
C ILE A 92 -14.11 23.04 14.26
N GLN A 93 -15.11 23.85 14.58
CA GLN A 93 -15.68 23.85 15.91
C GLN A 93 -16.05 22.41 16.26
N PRO A 94 -15.64 21.88 17.43
CA PRO A 94 -16.12 20.59 17.87
C PRO A 94 -17.66 20.64 17.88
N PRO A 95 -18.35 19.63 17.32
CA PRO A 95 -19.80 19.62 17.29
C PRO A 95 -20.33 19.81 18.71
N GLY A 96 -21.29 20.72 18.85
CA GLY A 96 -21.85 21.07 20.15
C GLY A 96 -22.44 19.83 20.82
N MET A 97 -22.44 19.79 22.14
CA MET A 97 -22.91 18.62 22.90
C MET A 97 -24.36 18.21 22.54
N ALA A 98 -25.18 19.15 22.05
CA ALA A 98 -26.52 18.87 21.52
C ALA A 98 -26.52 18.02 20.23
N GLU A 99 -25.52 18.18 19.36
CA GLU A 99 -25.38 17.45 18.11
C GLU A 99 -24.87 16.02 18.35
N LEU A 100 -24.00 15.86 19.36
CA LEU A 100 -23.54 14.54 19.82
C LEU A 100 -24.69 13.71 20.43
N MET A 101 -25.64 14.35 21.10
CA MET A 101 -26.81 13.67 21.67
C MET A 101 -27.89 13.35 20.61
N SER A 102 -27.90 14.07 19.49
CA SER A 102 -28.79 13.78 18.34
C SER A 102 -28.43 12.47 17.64
N GLN A 103 -27.13 12.16 17.52
CA GLN A 103 -26.64 10.90 16.90
C GLN A 103 -26.82 9.66 17.78
N CYS A 104 -27.11 9.84 19.07
CA CYS A 104 -27.31 8.76 20.04
C CYS A 104 -28.80 8.53 20.38
N GLN A 105 -29.73 8.94 19.51
CA GLN A 105 -31.14 8.59 19.67
C GLN A 105 -31.31 7.07 19.40
N PRO A 106 -31.75 6.28 20.39
CA PRO A 106 -32.02 4.86 20.16
C PRO A 106 -33.22 4.72 19.23
N PHE A 107 -33.00 4.09 18.08
CA PHE A 107 -34.04 3.75 17.11
C PHE A 107 -35.25 3.09 17.81
N PRO A 108 -36.49 3.55 17.59
CA PRO A 108 -37.66 2.82 18.04
C PRO A 108 -37.66 1.45 17.35
N ARG A 109 -37.54 0.36 18.14
CA ARG A 109 -37.70 -1.00 17.62
C ARG A 109 -39.10 -1.13 17.02
N PRO A 110 -39.23 -1.57 15.77
CA PRO A 110 -40.53 -1.95 15.22
C PRO A 110 -41.08 -3.11 16.07
N LEU A 111 -42.29 -2.92 16.61
CA LEU A 111 -43.03 -4.00 17.26
C LEU A 111 -43.45 -5.01 16.19
N PRO A 112 -43.34 -6.32 16.47
CA PRO A 112 -43.78 -7.35 15.53
C PRO A 112 -45.30 -7.44 15.60
N GLY A 113 -46.03 -7.02 14.56
CA GLY A 113 -47.49 -7.15 14.64
C GLY A 113 -48.36 -6.72 13.47
N GLU A 114 -47.92 -5.93 12.50
CA GLU A 114 -48.84 -5.47 11.44
C GLU A 114 -48.23 -5.67 10.06
N ARG A 115 -48.46 -6.88 9.52
CA ARG A 115 -48.54 -7.09 8.08
C ARG A 115 -50.00 -6.96 7.72
N ASP A 116 -50.32 -5.96 6.92
CA ASP A 116 -51.44 -6.08 5.99
C ASP A 116 -50.92 -5.78 4.58
N GLU A 117 -51.12 -6.78 3.73
CA GLU A 117 -50.93 -6.75 2.30
C GLU A 117 -51.93 -5.78 1.68
N GLN A 118 -51.45 -4.78 0.93
CA GLN A 118 -52.03 -4.44 -0.37
C GLN A 118 -51.22 -3.42 -1.17
N GLN A 119 -51.15 -3.74 -2.47
CA GLN A 119 -51.03 -2.87 -3.63
C GLN A 119 -49.64 -2.51 -4.19
N GLU A 120 -49.37 -3.20 -5.31
CA GLU A 120 -48.60 -2.76 -6.45
C GLU A 120 -48.74 -1.26 -6.73
N GLY A 121 -47.60 -0.59 -6.74
CA GLY A 121 -47.44 0.78 -7.22
C GLY A 121 -45.95 1.04 -7.37
N ALA A 122 -45.48 1.05 -8.61
CA ALA A 122 -44.15 1.50 -8.97
C ALA A 122 -43.88 2.88 -8.35
N GLY A 123 -42.92 2.91 -7.44
CA GLY A 123 -42.38 4.11 -6.84
C GLY A 123 -41.12 3.70 -6.14
N GLU A 124 -39.98 3.84 -6.82
CA GLU A 124 -38.68 3.86 -6.16
C GLU A 124 -38.79 4.85 -5.00
N ALA A 125 -38.88 4.34 -3.77
CA ALA A 125 -38.64 5.17 -2.62
C ALA A 125 -37.24 5.76 -2.82
N PRO A 126 -37.09 7.09 -2.85
CA PRO A 126 -35.78 7.68 -3.05
C PRO A 126 -34.86 7.12 -1.97
N LEU A 127 -33.79 6.43 -2.39
CA LEU A 127 -32.75 5.93 -1.52
C LEU A 127 -32.48 6.98 -0.46
N SER A 128 -32.49 6.58 0.81
CA SER A 128 -32.19 7.49 1.90
C SER A 128 -30.89 8.24 1.57
N GLN A 129 -30.81 9.52 1.91
CA GLN A 129 -29.69 10.37 1.49
C GLN A 129 -28.33 9.75 1.85
N ASP A 130 -28.28 8.98 2.94
CA ASP A 130 -27.15 8.18 3.39
C ASP A 130 -26.85 6.94 2.52
N GLU A 131 -27.86 6.21 2.03
CA GLU A 131 -27.66 5.11 1.07
C GLU A 131 -27.18 5.62 -0.29
N ALA A 132 -27.71 6.76 -0.75
CA ALA A 132 -27.25 7.40 -1.98
C ALA A 132 -25.80 7.91 -1.86
N LEU A 133 -25.43 8.46 -0.69
CA LEU A 133 -24.05 8.84 -0.38
C LEU A 133 -23.14 7.62 -0.28
N ARG A 134 -23.60 6.52 0.30
CA ARG A 134 -22.86 5.25 0.38
C ARG A 134 -22.64 4.63 -0.98
N GLU A 135 -23.66 4.56 -1.83
CA GLU A 135 -23.52 4.08 -3.21
C GLU A 135 -22.59 4.98 -4.03
N LYS A 136 -22.68 6.30 -3.85
CA LYS A 136 -21.79 7.24 -4.52
C LYS A 136 -20.35 7.08 -4.04
N ALA A 137 -20.12 6.93 -2.74
CA ALA A 137 -18.79 6.69 -2.19
C ALA A 137 -18.20 5.35 -2.68
N LEU A 138 -19.01 4.29 -2.78
CA LEU A 138 -18.60 3.02 -3.35
C LEU A 138 -18.26 3.15 -4.85
N LYS A 139 -19.08 3.86 -5.62
CA LYS A 139 -18.81 4.15 -7.03
C LYS A 139 -17.57 5.03 -7.25
N ASP A 140 -17.32 5.98 -6.34
CA ASP A 140 -16.12 6.83 -6.40
C ASP A 140 -14.87 6.06 -5.97
N LEU A 141 -14.97 5.11 -5.05
CA LEU A 141 -13.89 4.16 -4.74
C LEU A 141 -13.58 3.24 -5.93
N GLU A 142 -14.60 2.70 -6.60
CA GLU A 142 -14.46 1.90 -7.84
C GLU A 142 -13.83 2.70 -9.00
N ARG A 143 -13.87 4.03 -8.94
CA ARG A 143 -13.28 4.95 -9.94
C ARG A 143 -11.91 5.48 -9.58
N SER A 144 -11.43 5.25 -8.37
CA SER A 144 -10.12 5.74 -7.91
C SER A 144 -8.99 4.86 -8.44
N GLN A 145 -8.87 4.74 -9.77
CA GLN A 145 -7.71 4.09 -10.37
C GLN A 145 -6.52 5.05 -10.38
N MET A 146 -5.37 4.56 -9.92
CA MET A 146 -4.12 5.28 -10.03
C MET A 146 -3.88 5.74 -11.47
N PRO A 147 -3.46 7.00 -11.67
CA PRO A 147 -3.14 7.51 -12.99
C PRO A 147 -1.98 6.72 -13.59
N ALA A 148 -1.98 6.58 -14.91
CA ALA A 148 -0.84 6.02 -15.61
C ALA A 148 0.36 6.97 -15.48
N VAL A 149 1.49 6.44 -15.02
CA VAL A 149 2.74 7.19 -14.82
C VAL A 149 3.72 6.80 -15.91
N ALA A 150 4.45 7.75 -16.48
CA ALA A 150 5.51 7.42 -17.43
C ALA A 150 6.62 6.63 -16.71
N ALA A 151 7.03 5.49 -17.29
CA ALA A 151 8.21 4.77 -16.85
C ALA A 151 9.44 5.67 -16.97
N GLU A 152 10.32 5.60 -15.97
CA GLU A 152 11.56 6.39 -15.90
C GLU A 152 12.49 6.11 -17.10
N GLU A 153 12.39 4.91 -17.67
CA GLU A 153 13.13 4.49 -18.87
C GLU A 153 12.14 4.26 -20.03
N GLY A 154 12.16 5.14 -21.02
CA GLY A 154 11.54 4.87 -22.33
C GLY A 154 10.13 5.41 -22.57
N GLY A 155 9.55 6.20 -21.66
CA GLY A 155 8.29 6.92 -21.90
C GLY A 155 7.05 6.02 -22.03
N GLN A 156 7.18 4.72 -21.77
CA GLN A 156 6.07 3.77 -21.73
C GLN A 156 5.23 4.03 -20.48
N LEU A 157 3.91 4.12 -20.64
CA LEU A 157 3.02 4.34 -19.51
C LEU A 157 2.93 3.06 -18.67
N VAL A 158 2.96 3.20 -17.36
CA VAL A 158 2.79 2.11 -16.41
C VAL A 158 1.61 2.43 -15.51
N LYS A 159 0.74 1.43 -15.30
CA LYS A 159 -0.40 1.53 -14.40
C LYS A 159 -0.37 0.40 -13.39
N THR A 160 -0.69 0.70 -12.14
CA THR A 160 -0.75 -0.33 -11.10
C THR A 160 -2.07 -1.08 -11.18
N ILE A 161 -2.01 -2.41 -11.04
CA ILE A 161 -3.20 -3.23 -10.81
C ILE A 161 -3.52 -3.15 -9.32
N GLU A 162 -4.59 -2.46 -8.97
CA GLU A 162 -4.94 -2.17 -7.57
C GLU A 162 -5.78 -3.27 -6.94
N HIS A 163 -6.58 -3.95 -7.76
CA HIS A 163 -7.50 -4.98 -7.31
C HIS A 163 -7.03 -6.35 -7.78
N TYR A 164 -7.06 -7.30 -6.85
CA TYR A 164 -6.87 -8.71 -7.12
C TYR A 164 -7.51 -9.50 -5.97
N SER A 165 -7.79 -10.77 -6.21
CA SER A 165 -8.18 -11.68 -5.15
C SER A 165 -7.15 -12.80 -5.04
N PHE A 166 -7.02 -13.37 -3.85
CA PHE A 166 -6.15 -14.52 -3.66
C PHE A 166 -6.81 -15.55 -2.74
N ALA A 167 -6.41 -16.80 -2.90
CA ALA A 167 -6.77 -17.91 -2.05
C ALA A 167 -5.48 -18.56 -1.56
N ASP A 168 -5.32 -18.63 -0.24
CA ASP A 168 -4.16 -19.23 0.38
C ASP A 168 -4.47 -20.68 0.80
N GLY A 169 -3.83 -21.65 0.13
CA GLY A 169 -3.89 -23.07 0.49
C GLY A 169 -2.66 -23.51 1.26
N GLU A 170 -2.64 -24.76 1.73
CA GLU A 170 -1.54 -25.31 2.52
C GLU A 170 -0.20 -25.31 1.75
N ASP A 171 -0.19 -25.88 0.54
CA ASP A 171 1.00 -25.98 -0.32
C ASP A 171 1.03 -24.94 -1.46
N ILE A 172 -0.11 -24.30 -1.77
CA ILE A 172 -0.26 -23.45 -2.96
C ILE A 172 -1.00 -22.17 -2.61
N ALA A 173 -0.45 -21.02 -2.99
CA ALA A 173 -1.15 -19.74 -3.01
C ALA A 173 -1.63 -19.45 -4.43
N THR A 174 -2.90 -19.07 -4.60
CA THR A 174 -3.47 -18.75 -5.92
C THR A 174 -3.93 -17.30 -5.97
N PHE A 175 -3.45 -16.56 -6.96
CA PHE A 175 -3.84 -15.18 -7.26
C PHE A 175 -4.76 -15.15 -8.48
N TYR A 176 -5.74 -14.26 -8.43
CA TYR A 176 -6.75 -14.06 -9.43
C TYR A 176 -6.84 -12.59 -9.80
N VAL A 177 -6.70 -12.30 -11.09
CA VAL A 177 -6.97 -10.98 -11.67
C VAL A 177 -8.09 -11.13 -12.70
N HIS A 178 -9.23 -10.53 -12.42
CA HIS A 178 -10.39 -10.47 -13.28
C HIS A 178 -10.31 -9.21 -14.13
N PHE A 179 -9.96 -9.31 -15.41
CA PHE A 179 -9.66 -8.13 -16.23
C PHE A 179 -10.82 -7.12 -16.29
N ASP A 180 -12.05 -7.59 -16.48
CA ASP A 180 -13.21 -6.70 -16.60
C ASP A 180 -13.63 -6.04 -15.27
N LYS A 181 -13.15 -6.56 -14.13
CA LYS A 181 -13.49 -6.06 -12.79
C LYS A 181 -12.36 -5.28 -12.15
N ASP A 182 -11.14 -5.79 -12.29
CA ASP A 182 -9.94 -5.32 -11.61
C ASP A 182 -9.18 -4.28 -12.44
N LEU A 183 -9.41 -4.23 -13.77
CA LEU A 183 -8.82 -3.23 -14.67
C LEU A 183 -9.85 -2.23 -15.16
N TRP A 184 -10.83 -2.65 -15.98
CA TRP A 184 -11.95 -1.84 -16.46
C TRP A 184 -12.89 -2.71 -17.29
N ASP A 185 -14.16 -2.33 -17.41
CA ASP A 185 -15.17 -3.15 -18.09
C ASP A 185 -14.87 -3.35 -19.59
N GLY A 186 -14.65 -4.59 -20.01
CA GLY A 186 -14.30 -4.94 -21.38
C GLY A 186 -12.80 -5.10 -21.66
N ALA A 187 -11.93 -4.89 -20.65
CA ALA A 187 -10.49 -5.09 -20.77
C ALA A 187 -10.11 -6.49 -21.28
N SER A 188 -10.90 -7.52 -20.96
CA SER A 188 -10.65 -8.90 -21.36
C SER A 188 -10.57 -9.10 -22.88
N LYS A 189 -11.21 -8.24 -23.68
CA LYS A 189 -11.18 -8.28 -25.15
C LYS A 189 -9.84 -7.81 -25.73
N HIS A 190 -9.06 -7.08 -24.94
CA HIS A 190 -7.80 -6.46 -25.35
C HIS A 190 -6.56 -7.16 -24.79
N ILE A 191 -6.75 -8.18 -23.94
CA ILE A 191 -5.66 -8.89 -23.27
C ILE A 191 -5.58 -10.30 -23.81
N SER A 192 -4.46 -10.59 -24.47
CA SER A 192 -4.09 -11.91 -24.96
C SER A 192 -3.04 -12.56 -24.05
N GLU A 193 -2.92 -13.89 -24.10
CA GLU A 193 -1.97 -14.64 -23.25
C GLU A 193 -0.52 -14.21 -23.48
N GLY A 194 -0.17 -13.82 -24.71
CA GLY A 194 1.17 -13.34 -25.06
C GLY A 194 1.55 -11.99 -24.44
N GLN A 195 0.57 -11.20 -24.00
CA GLN A 195 0.81 -9.92 -23.30
C GLN A 195 1.03 -10.11 -21.80
N VAL A 196 0.74 -11.29 -21.26
CA VAL A 196 0.85 -11.58 -19.82
C VAL A 196 2.23 -12.14 -19.52
N LYS A 197 3.01 -11.37 -18.73
CA LYS A 197 4.29 -11.81 -18.18
C LYS A 197 4.15 -11.98 -16.66
N VAL A 198 4.47 -13.16 -16.15
CA VAL A 198 4.53 -13.41 -14.71
C VAL A 198 5.96 -13.76 -14.33
N ASP A 199 6.55 -12.91 -13.50
CA ASP A 199 7.88 -13.12 -12.94
C ASP A 199 7.71 -13.42 -11.45
N SER A 200 8.15 -14.61 -11.03
CA SER A 200 8.15 -15.00 -9.62
C SER A 200 9.58 -15.14 -9.10
N LYS A 201 9.79 -14.75 -7.85
CA LYS A 201 11.02 -14.98 -7.08
C LYS A 201 10.64 -15.59 -5.73
N ALA A 202 11.64 -16.04 -4.98
CA ALA A 202 11.43 -16.73 -3.70
C ALA A 202 10.55 -15.96 -2.70
N SER A 203 10.53 -14.62 -2.76
CA SER A 203 9.79 -13.74 -1.86
C SER A 203 9.02 -12.63 -2.57
N SER A 204 8.85 -12.68 -3.89
CA SER A 204 8.13 -11.65 -4.63
C SER A 204 7.38 -12.23 -5.83
N LEU A 205 6.21 -11.66 -6.12
CA LEU A 205 5.45 -11.94 -7.34
C LEU A 205 5.28 -10.65 -8.12
N GLU A 206 5.53 -10.72 -9.42
CA GLU A 206 5.26 -9.65 -10.35
C GLU A 206 4.42 -10.17 -11.53
N ILE A 207 3.30 -9.51 -11.78
CA ILE A 207 2.43 -9.76 -12.94
C ILE A 207 2.43 -8.48 -13.77
N CYS A 208 2.77 -8.59 -15.04
CA CYS A 208 2.79 -7.48 -15.99
C CYS A 208 1.91 -7.82 -17.20
N LEU A 209 0.98 -6.93 -17.54
CA LEU A 209 0.16 -7.00 -18.75
C LEU A 209 0.67 -5.91 -19.71
N LYS A 210 1.31 -6.32 -20.80
CA LYS A 210 1.97 -5.40 -21.73
C LYS A 210 1.01 -4.81 -22.75
N ASP A 211 1.24 -3.54 -23.09
CA ASP A 211 0.55 -2.86 -24.19
C ASP A 211 -0.99 -2.94 -24.08
N VAL A 212 -1.52 -2.78 -22.86
CA VAL A 212 -2.96 -2.84 -22.59
C VAL A 212 -3.54 -1.43 -22.53
N PRO A 213 -4.71 -1.17 -23.12
CA PRO A 213 -5.34 0.14 -23.02
C PRO A 213 -5.54 0.60 -21.57
N VAL A 214 -5.31 1.90 -21.33
CA VAL A 214 -5.47 2.50 -19.99
C VAL A 214 -6.93 2.53 -19.54
N SER A 215 -7.88 2.67 -20.47
CA SER A 215 -9.31 2.69 -20.21
C SER A 215 -10.12 2.40 -21.47
N GLU A 216 -11.41 2.08 -21.29
CA GLU A 216 -12.39 1.92 -22.39
C GLU A 216 -12.48 3.15 -23.30
N ARG A 217 -12.30 4.35 -22.73
CA ARG A 217 -12.43 5.63 -23.45
C ARG A 217 -11.21 5.97 -24.31
N THR A 218 -10.06 5.40 -23.96
CA THR A 218 -8.76 5.76 -24.54
C THR A 218 -8.04 4.52 -25.04
N LEU A 219 -8.66 3.81 -25.99
CA LEU A 219 -8.12 2.56 -26.54
C LEU A 219 -6.78 2.71 -27.25
N GLN A 220 -6.45 3.92 -27.72
CA GLN A 220 -5.18 4.22 -28.39
C GLN A 220 -4.01 4.41 -27.42
N THR A 221 -4.30 4.71 -26.14
CA THR A 221 -3.28 4.93 -25.12
C THR A 221 -2.98 3.61 -24.43
N LEU A 222 -1.85 3.02 -24.78
CA LEU A 222 -1.39 1.74 -24.23
C LEU A 222 -0.47 1.98 -23.03
N ALA A 223 -0.59 1.08 -22.04
CA ALA A 223 0.24 1.08 -20.84
C ALA A 223 0.54 -0.35 -20.41
N ASP A 224 1.63 -0.51 -19.67
CA ASP A 224 1.97 -1.74 -18.97
C ASP A 224 1.28 -1.75 -17.61
N TRP A 225 0.38 -2.70 -17.41
CA TRP A 225 -0.32 -2.85 -16.13
C TRP A 225 0.44 -3.82 -15.23
N ARG A 226 0.82 -3.36 -14.03
CA ARG A 226 1.72 -4.09 -13.13
C ARG A 226 1.09 -4.35 -11.78
N LEU A 227 1.07 -5.60 -11.35
CA LEU A 227 0.88 -6.01 -9.96
C LEU A 227 2.22 -6.45 -9.40
N SER A 228 2.71 -5.77 -8.36
CA SER A 228 3.96 -6.12 -7.68
C SER A 228 3.68 -6.42 -6.21
N LEU A 229 3.98 -7.64 -5.78
CA LEU A 229 3.83 -8.10 -4.42
C LEU A 229 5.22 -8.45 -3.85
N SER A 230 5.73 -7.61 -2.96
CA SER A 230 7.00 -7.81 -2.28
C SER A 230 7.01 -7.09 -0.93
N PRO A 231 7.31 -7.77 0.19
CA PRO A 231 7.58 -9.20 0.29
C PRO A 231 6.30 -10.05 0.29
N LEU A 232 6.40 -11.30 -0.18
CA LEU A 232 5.40 -12.34 0.08
C LEU A 232 5.52 -12.84 1.53
N PHE A 233 4.39 -13.24 2.12
CA PHE A 233 4.36 -13.72 3.51
C PHE A 233 5.13 -15.03 3.72
N GLY A 234 5.13 -15.92 2.72
CA GLY A 234 5.88 -17.17 2.71
C GLY A 234 6.87 -17.24 1.57
N ARG A 235 7.86 -18.13 1.67
CA ARG A 235 8.73 -18.46 0.55
C ARG A 235 7.96 -19.28 -0.47
N VAL A 236 8.20 -19.00 -1.75
CA VAL A 236 7.61 -19.74 -2.88
C VAL A 236 8.70 -20.34 -3.75
N GLU A 237 8.37 -21.41 -4.46
CA GLU A 237 9.25 -22.08 -5.43
C GLU A 237 9.02 -21.49 -6.82
N PRO A 238 9.89 -20.60 -7.34
CA PRO A 238 9.62 -19.87 -8.57
C PRO A 238 9.49 -20.77 -9.80
N MET A 239 10.20 -21.89 -9.79
CA MET A 239 10.19 -22.88 -10.87
C MET A 239 8.88 -23.69 -10.95
N MET A 240 8.06 -23.63 -9.91
CA MET A 240 6.76 -24.30 -9.83
C MET A 240 5.58 -23.34 -10.07
N THR A 241 5.87 -22.06 -10.35
CA THR A 241 4.84 -21.07 -10.65
C THR A 241 4.14 -21.42 -11.96
N THR A 242 2.82 -21.49 -11.94
CA THR A 242 2.01 -21.72 -13.13
C THR A 242 1.00 -20.61 -13.32
N GLN A 243 0.74 -20.24 -14.57
CA GLN A 243 -0.27 -19.27 -14.93
C GLN A 243 -1.29 -19.90 -15.89
N LYS A 244 -2.52 -19.41 -15.82
CA LYS A 244 -3.59 -19.80 -16.74
C LYS A 244 -4.51 -18.61 -16.98
N MET A 245 -4.77 -18.30 -18.23
CA MET A 245 -5.76 -17.31 -18.62
C MET A 245 -7.01 -18.02 -19.17
N LYS A 246 -8.20 -17.71 -18.63
CA LYS A 246 -9.47 -18.25 -19.12
C LYS A 246 -10.61 -17.28 -18.84
N ASN A 247 -11.47 -17.02 -19.82
CA ASN A 247 -12.69 -16.20 -19.68
C ASN A 247 -12.43 -14.83 -19.03
N GLY A 248 -11.43 -14.07 -19.53
CA GLY A 248 -11.10 -12.75 -18.99
C GLY A 248 -10.54 -12.76 -17.57
N LYS A 249 -10.07 -13.92 -17.08
CA LYS A 249 -9.47 -14.09 -15.76
C LYS A 249 -8.07 -14.69 -15.89
N LEU A 250 -7.10 -14.03 -15.28
CA LEU A 250 -5.77 -14.57 -15.03
C LEU A 250 -5.74 -15.29 -13.68
N THR A 251 -5.23 -16.51 -13.67
CA THR A 251 -4.98 -17.31 -12.47
C THR A 251 -3.50 -17.62 -12.39
N VAL A 252 -2.83 -17.18 -11.32
CA VAL A 252 -1.42 -17.47 -11.05
C VAL A 252 -1.34 -18.33 -9.79
N LYS A 253 -0.70 -19.49 -9.89
CA LYS A 253 -0.49 -20.39 -8.75
C LYS A 253 0.99 -20.40 -8.38
N LEU A 254 1.27 -20.13 -7.12
CA LEU A 254 2.60 -20.22 -6.53
C LEU A 254 2.65 -21.43 -5.60
N ALA A 255 3.63 -22.32 -5.79
CA ALA A 255 3.90 -23.37 -4.83
C ALA A 255 4.69 -22.78 -3.66
N LYS A 256 4.25 -23.05 -2.43
CA LYS A 256 4.95 -22.64 -1.22
C LYS A 256 6.15 -23.56 -1.00
N ALA A 257 7.28 -22.97 -0.61
CA ALA A 257 8.43 -23.74 -0.17
C ALA A 257 8.11 -24.37 1.20
N LYS A 258 8.38 -25.67 1.35
CA LYS A 258 8.27 -26.33 2.66
C LYS A 258 9.44 -25.85 3.52
N ASN A 259 9.12 -25.19 4.64
CA ASN A 259 10.11 -24.83 5.65
C ASN A 259 10.55 -26.06 6.45
#